data_AF-A0A0V8JIC3-F1
#
_entry.id   AF-A0A0V8JIC3-F1
#
_cell.length_a   1.000
_cell.length_b   1.000
_cell.length_c   1.000
_cell.angle_alpha   90.00
_cell.angle_beta   90.00
_cell.angle_gamma   90.00
#
_symmetry.space_group_name_H-M   'P 1'
#
loop_
_entity.id
_entity.type
_entity.pdbx_description
1 polymer ?
#
loop_
_entity_poly.entity_id
_entity_poly.type
_entity_poly.pdbx_seq_one_letter_code
_entity_poly.pdbx_strand_id
1 'polypeptide(L)'
;MKSDSKHSILQNQPRSFMTGTVEYIDSEWIFFDEETDEASMLNDILNESVELYVNMSWEKGLFVSDHQFKIHNMIYRIKNGDKLRVTRKLPYAYEQLLKHLKKEAFHTLTTHLNSLNISLYDCIYCHNTLCFLPEDKDTKGANFLIFDNEEIICSVQHLFERGENGLDRFEYTLSDGNRSMNLILH
;
A
#
# COMPACT_ATOMS: atom_id res chain seq x y z
N MET A 1 16.81 -18.13 -4.76
CA MET A 1 16.16 -16.80 -4.66
C MET A 1 16.07 -16.44 -3.19
N LYS A 2 16.55 -15.27 -2.76
CA LYS A 2 16.21 -14.76 -1.42
C LYS A 2 14.69 -14.66 -1.38
N SER A 3 14.02 -15.32 -0.44
CA SER A 3 12.58 -15.15 -0.32
C SER A 3 12.33 -13.74 0.17
N ASP A 4 11.76 -12.88 -0.66
CA ASP A 4 11.43 -11.54 -0.24
C ASP A 4 10.42 -11.60 0.93
N SER A 5 10.65 -10.75 1.93
CA SER A 5 9.71 -10.60 3.03
C SER A 5 8.46 -9.87 2.55
N LYS A 6 7.31 -10.07 3.20
CA LYS A 6 6.10 -9.29 2.86
C LYS A 6 6.35 -7.79 2.94
N HIS A 7 7.13 -7.36 3.93
CA HIS A 7 7.50 -5.96 4.11
C HIS A 7 8.29 -5.41 2.92
N SER A 8 9.29 -6.13 2.43
CA SER A 8 10.05 -5.71 1.25
C SER A 8 9.20 -5.71 -0.02
N ILE A 9 8.26 -6.66 -0.16
CA ILE A 9 7.32 -6.67 -1.28
C ILE A 9 6.44 -5.43 -1.26
N LEU A 10 5.89 -5.07 -0.09
CA LEU A 10 5.05 -3.86 0.09
C LEU A 10 5.81 -2.58 -0.21
N GLN A 11 7.08 -2.46 0.20
CA GLN A 11 7.87 -1.26 -0.09
C GLN A 11 8.18 -1.10 -1.58
N ASN A 12 8.35 -2.23 -2.28
CA ASN A 12 8.75 -2.24 -3.68
C ASN A 12 7.57 -2.32 -4.67
N GLN A 13 6.33 -2.24 -4.22
CA GLN A 13 5.19 -2.24 -5.13
C GLN A 13 5.18 -0.97 -6.00
N PRO A 14 4.71 -1.05 -7.26
CA PRO A 14 4.33 0.13 -8.02
C PRO A 14 3.31 0.97 -7.26
N ARG A 15 3.28 2.29 -7.45
CA ARG A 15 2.31 3.19 -6.81
C ARG A 15 2.27 3.10 -5.26
N SER A 16 3.34 2.59 -4.64
CA SER A 16 3.47 2.57 -3.18
C SER A 16 3.72 3.94 -2.57
N PHE A 17 3.97 4.95 -3.41
CA PHE A 17 4.18 6.33 -3.00
C PHE A 17 3.22 7.27 -3.74
N MET A 18 2.79 8.32 -3.06
CA MET A 18 2.36 9.57 -3.69
C MET A 18 3.58 10.47 -3.86
N THR A 19 3.63 11.26 -4.93
CA THR A 19 4.70 12.23 -5.17
C THR A 19 4.09 13.62 -5.23
N GLY A 20 4.82 14.62 -4.75
CA GLY A 20 4.31 15.98 -4.71
C GLY A 20 5.40 17.01 -4.49
N THR A 21 5.01 18.27 -4.59
CA THR A 21 5.87 19.43 -4.27
C THR A 21 5.44 20.05 -2.96
N VAL A 22 6.38 20.69 -2.26
CA VAL A 22 6.07 21.46 -1.06
C VAL A 22 6.23 22.95 -1.26
N GLU A 23 5.30 23.72 -0.72
CA GLU A 23 5.34 25.18 -0.71
C GLU A 23 5.00 25.74 0.69
N TYR A 24 5.57 26.90 0.99
CA TYR A 24 5.34 27.63 2.23
C TYR A 24 4.31 28.74 1.99
N ILE A 25 3.10 28.55 2.53
CA ILE A 25 1.94 29.41 2.32
C ILE A 25 1.33 29.71 3.69
N ASP A 26 1.01 30.99 3.96
CA ASP A 26 0.36 31.43 5.21
C ASP A 26 0.99 30.91 6.51
N SER A 27 2.33 30.82 6.53
CA SER A 27 3.16 30.33 7.63
C SER A 27 3.16 28.81 7.83
N GLU A 28 2.59 28.04 6.92
CA GLU A 28 2.53 26.59 6.94
C GLU A 28 3.19 25.96 5.71
N TRP A 29 3.71 24.75 5.86
CA TRP A 29 4.17 23.96 4.72
C TRP A 29 3.02 23.10 4.20
N ILE A 30 2.73 23.26 2.92
CA ILE A 30 1.69 22.56 2.20
C ILE A 30 2.36 21.61 1.20
N PHE A 31 1.85 20.38 1.14
CA PHE A 31 2.20 19.40 0.12
C PHE A 31 1.11 19.37 -0.94
N PHE A 32 1.50 19.45 -2.20
CA PHE A 32 0.63 19.36 -3.36
C PHE A 32 0.91 18.04 -4.08
N ASP A 33 -0.09 17.17 -4.14
CA ASP A 33 -0.02 15.89 -4.83
C ASP A 33 0.07 16.10 -6.36
N GLU A 34 1.05 15.48 -7.02
CA GLU A 34 1.26 15.60 -8.48
C GLU A 34 0.20 14.87 -9.32
N GLU A 35 -0.53 13.90 -8.75
CA GLU A 35 -1.54 13.11 -9.46
C GLU A 35 -2.94 13.68 -9.28
N THR A 36 -3.30 14.12 -8.07
CA THR A 36 -4.67 14.55 -7.74
C THR A 36 -4.86 16.06 -7.62
N ASP A 37 -3.78 16.84 -7.66
CA ASP A 37 -3.75 18.28 -7.33
C ASP A 37 -4.28 18.60 -5.92
N GLU A 38 -4.42 17.60 -5.04
CA GLU A 38 -4.87 17.81 -3.67
C GLU A 38 -3.77 18.46 -2.81
N ALA A 39 -4.19 19.37 -1.93
CA ALA A 39 -3.32 20.05 -0.99
C ALA A 39 -3.53 19.48 0.42
N SER A 40 -2.43 19.11 1.08
CA SER A 40 -2.41 18.63 2.47
C SER A 40 -1.40 19.40 3.29
N MET A 41 -1.67 19.61 4.59
CA MET A 41 -0.63 20.12 5.49
C MET A 41 0.50 19.10 5.55
N LEU A 42 1.74 19.57 5.40
CA LEU A 42 2.90 18.68 5.44
C LEU A 42 2.94 17.86 6.75
N ASN A 43 2.55 18.46 7.88
CA ASN A 43 2.51 17.78 9.17
C ASN A 43 1.53 16.59 9.22
N ASP A 44 0.48 16.57 8.39
CA ASP A 44 -0.49 15.48 8.36
C ASP A 44 0.04 14.23 7.65
N ILE A 45 0.94 14.43 6.68
CA ILE A 45 1.56 13.37 5.87
C ILE A 45 2.92 12.91 6.42
N LEU A 46 3.51 13.66 7.36
CA LEU A 46 4.82 13.35 7.98
C LEU A 46 4.79 12.18 8.99
N ASN A 47 3.62 11.64 9.31
CA ASN A 47 3.50 10.43 10.15
C ASN A 47 4.00 9.16 9.44
N GLU A 48 4.45 9.27 8.20
CA GLU A 48 4.81 8.16 7.32
C GLU A 48 6.29 8.19 6.91
N SER A 49 6.77 7.14 6.25
CA SER A 49 8.07 7.19 5.59
C SER A 49 8.03 8.18 4.44
N VAL A 50 8.63 9.34 4.66
CA VAL A 50 8.80 10.41 3.66
C VAL A 50 10.21 10.36 3.09
N GLU A 51 10.31 10.56 1.78
CA GLU A 51 11.58 10.66 1.07
C GLU A 51 11.64 11.98 0.31
N LEU A 52 12.80 12.63 0.36
CA LEU A 52 13.06 13.89 -0.33
C LEU A 52 13.87 13.62 -1.60
N TYR A 53 13.53 14.31 -2.68
CA TYR A 53 14.32 14.25 -3.91
C TYR A 53 15.53 15.19 -3.81
N VAL A 54 16.73 14.63 -3.68
CA VAL A 54 17.99 15.40 -3.58
C VAL A 54 19.03 14.75 -4.48
N ASN A 55 19.84 15.55 -5.19
CA ASN A 55 20.93 15.04 -6.03
C ASN A 55 20.50 13.97 -7.05
N MET A 56 19.28 14.11 -7.61
CA MET A 56 18.67 13.17 -8.56
C MET A 56 18.33 11.79 -7.98
N SER A 57 18.25 11.65 -6.67
CA SER A 57 17.80 10.43 -5.99
C SER A 57 16.74 10.72 -4.92
N TRP A 58 15.93 9.71 -4.64
CA TRP A 58 15.00 9.73 -3.51
C TRP A 58 15.73 9.27 -2.25
N GLU A 59 15.76 10.13 -1.25
CA GLU A 59 16.51 9.90 -0.02
C GLU A 59 15.55 9.85 1.18
N LYS A 60 15.62 8.76 1.95
CA LYS A 60 14.85 8.63 3.19
C LYS A 60 15.29 9.69 4.20
N GLY A 61 14.35 10.52 4.60
CA GLY A 61 14.55 11.55 5.62
C GLY A 61 13.78 11.19 6.89
N LEU A 62 14.39 11.43 8.04
CA LEU A 62 13.65 11.50 9.30
C LEU A 62 13.26 12.95 9.56
N PHE A 63 11.98 13.20 9.77
CA PHE A 63 11.53 14.51 10.21
C PHE A 63 12.04 14.77 11.63
N VAL A 64 12.72 15.90 11.86
CA VAL A 64 13.39 16.16 13.15
C VAL A 64 12.65 17.22 13.97
N SER A 65 12.53 18.44 13.48
CA SER A 65 11.66 19.52 13.99
C SER A 65 11.81 20.72 13.03
N ASP A 66 10.93 21.71 13.11
CA ASP A 66 11.02 22.96 12.32
C ASP A 66 11.17 22.76 10.81
N HIS A 67 10.47 21.78 10.24
CA HIS A 67 10.49 21.49 8.81
C HIS A 67 11.89 21.14 8.28
N GLN A 68 12.65 20.41 9.09
CA GLN A 68 13.96 19.88 8.76
C GLN A 68 13.90 18.36 8.64
N PHE A 69 14.55 17.83 7.61
CA PHE A 69 14.79 16.41 7.43
C PHE A 69 16.23 16.07 7.78
N LYS A 70 16.42 15.06 8.62
CA LYS A 70 17.71 14.40 8.76
C LYS A 70 17.83 13.37 7.65
N ILE A 71 18.74 13.64 6.71
CA ILE A 71 19.07 12.74 5.61
C ILE A 71 20.50 12.28 5.84
N HIS A 72 20.69 10.99 6.08
CA HIS A 72 21.97 10.44 6.55
C HIS A 72 22.48 11.19 7.82
N ASN A 73 23.63 11.87 7.71
CA ASN A 73 24.24 12.68 8.77
C ASN A 73 24.09 14.19 8.53
N MET A 74 23.26 14.59 7.56
CA MET A 74 23.02 16.01 7.24
C MET A 74 21.61 16.41 7.63
N ILE A 75 21.47 17.68 8.02
CA ILE A 75 20.19 18.33 8.22
C ILE A 75 19.87 19.09 6.94
N TYR A 76 18.78 18.71 6.30
CA TYR A 76 18.22 19.38 5.14
C TYR A 76 17.02 20.22 5.58
N ARG A 77 17.03 21.51 5.24
CA ARG A 77 15.90 22.41 5.49
C ARG A 77 15.05 22.49 4.22
N ILE A 78 13.76 22.21 4.37
CA ILE A 78 12.79 22.26 3.27
C ILE A 78 12.74 23.66 2.66
N LYS A 79 12.56 23.69 1.34
CA LYS A 79 12.42 24.89 0.51
C LYS A 79 11.22 24.75 -0.43
N ASN A 80 10.70 25.89 -0.88
CA ASN A 80 9.65 25.92 -1.89
C ASN A 80 10.11 25.19 -3.16
N GLY A 81 9.25 24.33 -3.68
CA GLY A 81 9.50 23.52 -4.88
C GLY A 81 10.30 22.25 -4.63
N ASP A 82 10.67 21.95 -3.38
CA ASP A 82 11.24 20.63 -3.07
C ASP A 82 10.21 19.53 -3.38
N LYS A 83 10.70 18.40 -3.89
CA LYS A 83 9.85 17.24 -4.19
C LYS A 83 9.93 16.23 -3.07
N LEU A 84 8.77 15.79 -2.60
CA LEU A 84 8.61 14.71 -1.63
C LEU A 84 7.89 13.55 -2.28
N ARG A 85 8.19 12.35 -1.79
CA ARG A 85 7.32 11.21 -1.95
C ARG A 85 6.98 10.62 -0.59
N VAL A 86 5.73 10.22 -0.42
CA VAL A 86 5.19 9.69 0.84
C VAL A 86 4.56 8.34 0.56
N THR A 87 4.85 7.34 1.40
CA THR A 87 4.27 6.01 1.22
C THR A 87 2.75 6.07 1.36
N ARG A 88 2.00 5.53 0.39
CA ARG A 88 0.53 5.56 0.45
C ARG A 88 0.02 4.72 1.63
N LYS A 89 -1.06 5.18 2.25
CA LYS A 89 -1.81 4.41 3.26
C LYS A 89 -2.65 3.34 2.59
N LEU A 90 -2.65 2.15 3.18
CA LEU A 90 -3.60 1.11 2.84
C LEU A 90 -4.86 1.24 3.72
N PRO A 91 -6.07 0.95 3.20
CA PRO A 91 -7.27 0.85 4.03
C PRO A 91 -7.02 -0.11 5.20
N TYR A 92 -7.41 0.28 6.42
CA TYR A 92 -7.09 -0.47 7.64
C TYR A 92 -7.49 -1.96 7.54
N ALA A 93 -8.71 -2.26 7.11
CA ALA A 93 -9.20 -3.62 6.98
C ALA A 93 -8.35 -4.47 6.00
N TYR A 94 -7.87 -3.84 4.93
CA TYR A 94 -6.98 -4.47 3.95
C TYR A 94 -5.58 -4.69 4.49
N GLU A 95 -5.03 -3.70 5.20
CA GLU A 95 -3.72 -3.83 5.85
C GLU A 95 -3.72 -5.00 6.84
N GLN A 96 -4.79 -5.14 7.63
CA GLN A 96 -4.98 -6.31 8.50
C GLN A 96 -5.02 -7.61 7.69
N LEU A 97 -5.79 -7.66 6.59
CA LEU A 97 -5.85 -8.85 5.75
C LEU A 97 -4.46 -9.27 5.25
N LEU A 98 -3.68 -8.33 4.70
CA LEU A 98 -2.34 -8.60 4.19
C LEU A 98 -1.38 -9.11 5.27
N LYS A 99 -1.49 -8.59 6.51
CA LYS A 99 -0.74 -9.09 7.67
C LYS A 99 -1.09 -10.55 7.97
N HIS A 100 -2.37 -10.89 8.00
CA HIS A 100 -2.88 -12.23 8.36
C HIS A 100 -2.66 -13.32 7.31
N LEU A 101 -2.55 -12.98 6.01
CA LEU A 101 -2.32 -14.00 4.96
C LEU A 101 -1.07 -14.85 5.27
N LYS A 102 -1.04 -16.14 4.91
CA LYS A 102 0.25 -16.85 4.90
C LYS A 102 1.15 -16.28 3.77
N LYS A 103 2.45 -16.54 3.84
CA LYS A 103 3.42 -15.95 2.92
C LYS A 103 3.14 -16.35 1.47
N GLU A 104 2.78 -17.61 1.26
CA GLU A 104 2.44 -18.21 -0.02
C GLU A 104 1.21 -17.52 -0.62
N ALA A 105 0.13 -17.39 0.16
CA ALA A 105 -1.09 -16.72 -0.27
C ALA A 105 -0.86 -15.23 -0.59
N PHE A 106 -0.09 -14.53 0.25
CA PHE A 106 0.30 -13.14 0.00
C PHE A 106 1.09 -12.99 -1.31
N HIS A 107 2.07 -13.87 -1.53
CA HIS A 107 2.87 -13.84 -2.74
C HIS A 107 2.03 -14.14 -3.98
N THR A 108 1.16 -15.15 -3.93
CA THR A 108 0.25 -15.50 -5.02
C THR A 108 -0.68 -14.34 -5.37
N LEU A 109 -1.30 -13.70 -4.37
CA LEU A 109 -2.12 -12.51 -4.58
C LEU A 109 -1.31 -11.40 -5.27
N THR A 110 -0.13 -11.09 -4.74
CA THR A 110 0.72 -10.01 -5.24
C THR A 110 1.19 -10.26 -6.66
N THR A 111 1.72 -11.44 -6.95
CA THR A 111 2.21 -11.79 -8.28
C THR A 111 1.07 -11.75 -9.29
N HIS A 112 -0.12 -12.22 -8.92
CA HIS A 112 -1.26 -12.20 -9.82
C HIS A 112 -1.70 -10.77 -10.14
N LEU A 113 -1.89 -9.91 -9.12
CA LEU A 113 -2.24 -8.50 -9.34
C LEU A 113 -1.19 -7.78 -10.18
N ASN A 114 0.09 -7.96 -9.87
CA ASN A 114 1.18 -7.32 -10.61
C ASN A 114 1.24 -7.78 -12.08
N SER A 115 0.87 -9.03 -12.37
CA SER A 115 0.76 -9.52 -13.75
C SER A 115 -0.35 -8.84 -14.57
N LEU A 116 -1.31 -8.21 -13.88
CA LEU A 116 -2.40 -7.42 -14.45
C LEU A 116 -2.11 -5.92 -14.43
N ASN A 117 -0.87 -5.51 -14.12
CA ASN A 117 -0.49 -4.10 -13.88
C ASN A 117 -1.24 -3.44 -12.71
N ILE A 118 -1.74 -4.24 -11.75
CA ILE A 118 -2.41 -3.77 -10.53
C ILE A 118 -1.46 -3.93 -9.35
N SER A 119 -1.30 -2.88 -8.57
CA SER A 119 -0.51 -2.83 -7.35
C SER A 119 -1.35 -3.22 -6.14
N LEU A 120 -0.70 -3.72 -5.09
CA LEU A 120 -1.36 -3.84 -3.79
C LEU A 120 -1.92 -2.49 -3.29
N TYR A 121 -1.34 -1.36 -3.69
CA TYR A 121 -1.80 -0.02 -3.27
C TYR A 121 -2.99 0.51 -4.08
N ASP A 122 -3.43 -0.21 -5.12
CA ASP A 122 -4.61 0.16 -5.90
C ASP A 122 -5.92 -0.29 -5.21
N CYS A 123 -5.84 -0.86 -4.00
CA CYS A 123 -7.01 -1.32 -3.26
C CYS A 123 -7.80 -0.14 -2.69
N ILE A 124 -8.95 0.14 -3.28
CA ILE A 124 -9.85 1.22 -2.87
C ILE A 124 -10.91 0.77 -1.85
N TYR A 125 -11.15 -0.55 -1.75
CA TYR A 125 -12.13 -1.10 -0.81
C TYR A 125 -11.74 -2.51 -0.36
N CYS A 126 -11.90 -2.79 0.94
CA CYS A 126 -11.76 -4.12 1.49
C CYS A 126 -12.78 -4.38 2.61
N HIS A 127 -13.62 -5.39 2.41
CA HIS A 127 -14.38 -6.03 3.47
C HIS A 127 -13.60 -7.25 3.98
N ASN A 128 -13.01 -7.14 5.15
CA ASN A 128 -12.24 -8.21 5.78
C ASN A 128 -13.07 -8.91 6.88
N THR A 129 -13.73 -10.00 6.52
CA THR A 129 -14.55 -10.81 7.43
C THR A 129 -13.71 -11.40 8.57
N LEU A 130 -12.42 -11.69 8.36
CA LEU A 130 -11.55 -12.26 9.41
C LEU A 130 -11.47 -11.35 10.64
N CYS A 131 -11.59 -10.03 10.49
CA CYS A 131 -11.57 -9.08 11.61
C CYS A 131 -12.73 -9.28 12.61
N PHE A 132 -13.77 -10.03 12.24
CA PHE A 132 -14.96 -10.25 13.06
C PHE A 132 -15.08 -11.70 13.55
N LEU A 133 -14.13 -12.56 13.21
CA LEU A 133 -14.17 -13.99 13.52
C LEU A 133 -13.18 -14.32 14.66
N PRO A 134 -13.48 -15.34 15.48
CA PRO A 134 -12.59 -15.77 16.55
C PRO A 134 -11.33 -16.44 15.98
N GLU A 135 -10.16 -16.13 16.53
CA GLU A 135 -8.86 -16.66 16.06
C GLU A 135 -8.67 -18.15 16.38
N ASP A 136 -9.18 -18.63 17.53
CA ASP A 136 -8.91 -19.98 18.05
C ASP A 136 -9.92 -21.05 17.59
N LYS A 137 -10.62 -20.83 16.48
CA LYS A 137 -11.64 -21.76 15.98
C LYS A 137 -11.52 -21.98 14.49
N ASP A 138 -12.01 -23.13 14.06
CA ASP A 138 -12.26 -23.39 12.65
C ASP A 138 -13.24 -22.36 12.12
N THR A 139 -12.78 -21.57 11.16
CA THR A 139 -13.55 -20.45 10.61
C THR A 139 -13.45 -20.46 9.11
N LYS A 140 -14.55 -20.05 8.47
CA LYS A 140 -14.60 -19.89 7.02
C LYS A 140 -15.38 -18.66 6.67
N GLY A 141 -15.06 -18.08 5.53
CA GLY A 141 -15.73 -16.90 5.06
C GLY A 141 -15.16 -16.40 3.74
N ALA A 142 -15.54 -15.19 3.38
CA ALA A 142 -15.03 -14.50 2.22
C ALA A 142 -14.69 -13.06 2.58
N ASN A 143 -13.60 -12.56 2.01
CA ASN A 143 -13.27 -11.15 1.98
C ASN A 143 -13.54 -10.63 0.58
N PHE A 144 -13.95 -9.37 0.49
CA PHE A 144 -14.21 -8.71 -0.79
C PHE A 144 -13.24 -7.55 -0.93
N LEU A 145 -12.51 -7.50 -2.03
CA LEU A 145 -11.57 -6.44 -2.34
C LEU A 145 -11.89 -5.85 -3.70
N ILE A 146 -11.79 -4.53 -3.82
CA ILE A 146 -11.87 -3.84 -5.11
C ILE A 146 -10.56 -3.08 -5.30
N PHE A 147 -9.97 -3.24 -6.48
CA PHE A 147 -8.79 -2.54 -6.93
C PHE A 147 -9.13 -1.68 -8.14
N ASP A 148 -8.58 -0.48 -8.19
CA ASP A 148 -8.72 0.47 -9.29
C ASP A 148 -7.36 1.12 -9.54
N ASN A 149 -6.78 0.88 -10.71
CA ASN A 149 -5.51 1.47 -11.14
C ASN A 149 -5.72 2.56 -12.20
N GLU A 150 -6.94 3.10 -12.32
CA GLU A 150 -7.41 4.06 -13.32
C GLU A 150 -7.54 3.53 -14.76
N GLU A 151 -6.95 2.36 -15.06
CA GLU A 151 -7.06 1.69 -16.36
C GLU A 151 -8.11 0.57 -16.34
N ILE A 152 -8.13 -0.22 -15.27
CA ILE A 152 -9.00 -1.39 -15.11
C ILE A 152 -9.41 -1.57 -13.65
N ILE A 153 -10.68 -1.94 -13.44
CA ILE A 153 -11.17 -2.31 -12.12
C ILE A 153 -11.07 -3.82 -11.96
N CYS A 154 -10.52 -4.28 -10.83
CA CYS A 154 -10.45 -5.69 -10.47
C CYS A 154 -11.18 -5.94 -9.16
N SER A 155 -12.19 -6.80 -9.20
CA SER A 155 -12.82 -7.34 -8.01
C SER A 155 -12.13 -8.65 -7.62
N VAL A 156 -11.74 -8.78 -6.35
CA VAL A 156 -11.19 -10.01 -5.79
C VAL A 156 -12.08 -10.52 -4.67
N GLN A 157 -12.55 -11.76 -4.80
CA GLN A 157 -13.17 -12.50 -3.70
C GLN A 157 -12.12 -13.44 -3.12
N HIS A 158 -11.78 -13.24 -1.85
CA HIS A 158 -10.85 -14.08 -1.12
C HIS A 158 -11.63 -14.98 -0.17
N LEU A 159 -11.93 -16.21 -0.61
CA LEU A 159 -12.55 -17.24 0.21
C LEU A 159 -11.48 -17.92 1.04
N PHE A 160 -11.75 -18.11 2.34
CA PHE A 160 -10.77 -18.67 3.26
C PHE A 160 -11.39 -19.73 4.16
N GLU A 161 -10.56 -20.69 4.55
CA GLU A 161 -10.80 -21.61 5.66
C GLU A 161 -9.58 -21.58 6.59
N ARG A 162 -9.83 -21.58 7.90
CA ARG A 162 -8.84 -21.63 8.98
C ARG A 162 -9.14 -22.83 9.85
N GLY A 163 -8.10 -23.47 10.37
CA GLY A 163 -8.20 -24.74 11.08
C GLY A 163 -7.12 -25.71 10.62
N GLU A 164 -7.39 -27.01 10.83
CA GLU A 164 -6.46 -28.10 10.51
C GLU A 164 -6.17 -28.24 9.01
N ASN A 165 -7.17 -27.95 8.16
CA ASN A 165 -7.05 -27.96 6.69
C ASN A 165 -7.35 -26.57 6.13
N GLY A 166 -6.46 -25.61 6.39
CA GLY A 166 -6.66 -24.24 5.94
C GLY A 166 -6.59 -24.12 4.41
N LEU A 167 -7.24 -23.08 3.88
CA LEU A 167 -7.05 -22.69 2.48
C LEU A 167 -7.26 -21.19 2.28
N ASP A 168 -6.64 -20.67 1.22
CA ASP A 168 -6.97 -19.37 0.63
C ASP A 168 -7.28 -19.56 -0.85
N ARG A 169 -8.47 -19.12 -1.28
CA ARG A 169 -8.89 -19.10 -2.68
C ARG A 169 -9.17 -17.66 -3.09
N PHE A 170 -8.47 -17.20 -4.11
CA PHE A 170 -8.68 -15.88 -4.70
C PHE A 170 -9.38 -16.05 -6.04
N GLU A 171 -10.52 -15.38 -6.21
CA GLU A 171 -11.21 -15.26 -7.48
C GLU A 171 -11.16 -13.82 -7.96
N TYR A 172 -10.72 -13.61 -9.19
CA TYR A 172 -10.54 -12.29 -9.78
C TYR A 172 -11.55 -12.11 -10.91
N THR A 173 -12.11 -10.90 -11.00
CA THR A 173 -12.95 -10.48 -12.12
C THR A 173 -12.56 -9.07 -12.50
N LEU A 174 -12.10 -8.91 -13.73
CA LEU A 174 -11.71 -7.63 -14.31
C LEU A 174 -12.92 -6.96 -14.96
N SER A 175 -12.91 -5.63 -15.07
CA SER A 175 -13.99 -4.86 -15.68
C SER A 175 -14.18 -5.11 -17.18
N ASP A 176 -13.18 -5.71 -17.84
CA ASP A 176 -13.27 -6.20 -19.22
C ASP A 176 -13.95 -7.59 -19.35
N GLY A 177 -14.32 -8.21 -18.22
CA GLY A 177 -14.95 -9.52 -18.15
C GLY A 177 -14.00 -10.70 -18.01
N ASN A 178 -12.68 -10.48 -18.03
CA ASN A 178 -11.70 -11.54 -17.81
C ASN A 178 -11.74 -12.04 -16.37
N ARG A 179 -11.56 -13.36 -16.20
CA ARG A 179 -11.65 -14.04 -14.90
C ARG A 179 -10.50 -15.02 -14.71
N SER A 180 -10.03 -15.12 -13.48
CA SER A 180 -8.96 -16.03 -13.07
C SER A 180 -9.18 -16.48 -11.62
N MET A 181 -8.47 -17.53 -11.20
CA MET A 181 -8.54 -18.05 -9.85
C MET A 181 -7.18 -18.60 -9.41
N ASN A 182 -6.84 -18.41 -8.14
CA ASN A 182 -5.76 -19.10 -7.46
C ASN A 182 -6.29 -19.84 -6.22
N LEU A 183 -5.77 -21.04 -5.94
CA LEU A 183 -6.07 -21.81 -4.74
C LEU A 183 -4.76 -22.19 -4.03
N ILE A 184 -4.72 -21.95 -2.73
CA ILE A 184 -3.59 -22.26 -1.85
C ILE A 184 -4.13 -23.12 -0.71
N LEU A 185 -3.50 -24.28 -0.49
CA LEU A 185 -3.78 -25.17 0.63
C LEU A 185 -2.67 -25.02 1.68
N HIS A 186 -3.03 -25.11 2.95
CA HIS A 186 -2.22 -24.66 4.09
C HIS A 186 -1.82 -25.73 5.08
#